data_AF-A0A6I1W0A2-F1
#
_entry.id   AF-A0A6I1W0A2-F1
#
_cell.length_a   1.000
_cell.length_b   1.000
_cell.length_c   1.000
_cell.angle_alpha   90.00
_cell.angle_beta   90.00
_cell.angle_gamma   90.00
#
_symmetry.space_group_name_H-M   'P 1'
#
loop_
_entity.id
_entity.type
_entity.pdbx_description
1 polymer ?
#
loop_
_entity_poly.entity_id
_entity_poly.type
_entity_poly.pdbx_seq_one_letter_code
_entity_poly.pdbx_strand_id
1 'polypeptide(L)'
;GYSVAVDRSVIPLGSLLWLSTSQADGQPIVRPVAAQDTGGAIAGEVRADFFVGTGPEAGKIAGDMKQKGNIWLLWPKGAALPQ
;
A
#
# COMPACT_ATOMS: atom_id res chain seq x y z
N GLY A 1 -5.59 -3.39 8.76
CA GLY A 1 -4.40 -2.58 8.45
C GLY A 1 -4.69 -1.16 8.03
N TYR A 2 -3.71 -0.28 8.28
CA TYR A 2 -3.57 1.06 7.69
C TYR A 2 -2.13 1.38 7.23
N SER A 3 -1.25 0.37 7.26
CA SER A 3 0.16 0.49 6.86
C SER A 3 0.40 -0.32 5.60
N VAL A 4 1.29 0.18 4.74
CA VAL A 4 1.77 -0.52 3.56
C VAL A 4 3.30 -0.50 3.49
N ALA A 5 3.88 -1.59 2.98
CA ALA A 5 5.28 -1.61 2.59
C ALA A 5 5.43 -1.19 1.12
N VAL A 6 6.37 -0.30 0.83
CA VAL A 6 6.57 0.29 -0.51
C VAL A 6 8.04 0.27 -0.95
N ASP A 7 8.27 0.46 -2.24
CA ASP A 7 9.60 0.81 -2.75
C ASP A 7 9.90 2.29 -2.45
N ARG A 8 10.90 2.52 -1.59
CA ARG A 8 11.29 3.87 -1.16
C ARG A 8 11.85 4.75 -2.30
N SER A 9 12.29 4.14 -3.39
CA SER A 9 12.78 4.87 -4.56
C SER A 9 11.64 5.50 -5.38
N VAL A 10 10.42 4.99 -5.21
CA VAL A 10 9.22 5.44 -5.91
C VAL A 10 8.29 6.22 -4.97
N ILE A 11 8.09 5.72 -3.74
CA ILE A 11 7.20 6.31 -2.74
C ILE A 11 8.01 6.62 -1.47
N PRO A 12 8.19 7.91 -1.11
CA PRO A 12 8.88 8.27 0.13
C PRO A 12 8.19 7.67 1.36
N LEU A 13 8.96 7.16 2.31
CA LEU A 13 8.42 6.73 3.60
C LEU A 13 7.79 7.91 4.36
N GLY A 14 6.72 7.62 5.10
CA GLY A 14 5.87 8.62 5.75
C GLY A 14 4.80 9.22 4.84
N SER A 15 4.79 8.89 3.55
CA SER A 15 3.76 9.31 2.61
C SER A 15 2.37 8.82 3.03
N LEU A 16 1.38 9.69 2.94
CA LEU A 16 -0.03 9.31 3.02
C LEU A 16 -0.50 8.94 1.61
N LEU A 17 -1.11 7.77 1.49
CA LEU A 17 -1.55 7.20 0.21
C LEU A 17 -3.04 6.93 0.25
N TRP A 18 -3.70 7.05 -0.89
CA TRP A 18 -5.03 6.45 -1.11
C TRP A 18 -4.86 5.11 -1.81
N LEU A 19 -5.37 4.04 -1.22
CA LEU A 19 -5.34 2.69 -1.81
C LEU A 19 -6.73 2.34 -2.33
N SER A 20 -6.80 1.81 -3.55
CA SER A 20 -7.99 1.17 -4.11
C SER A 20 -7.61 -0.18 -4.72
N THR A 21 -8.04 -1.26 -4.09
CA THR A 21 -7.80 -2.64 -4.52
C THR A 21 -8.95 -3.54 -4.04
N SER A 22 -8.81 -4.85 -4.17
CA SER A 22 -9.72 -5.84 -3.60
C SER A 22 -8.96 -6.93 -2.83
N GLN A 23 -9.66 -7.60 -1.94
CA GLN A 23 -9.25 -8.89 -1.39
C GLN A 23 -9.39 -9.99 -2.46
N ALA A 24 -8.84 -11.18 -2.17
CA ALA A 24 -8.93 -12.33 -3.06
C ALA A 24 -10.38 -12.81 -3.28
N ASP A 25 -11.27 -12.58 -2.31
CA ASP A 25 -12.70 -12.89 -2.40
C ASP A 25 -13.53 -11.81 -3.12
N GLY A 26 -12.86 -10.76 -3.62
CA GLY A 26 -13.49 -9.65 -4.34
C GLY A 26 -13.99 -8.51 -3.45
N GLN A 27 -13.90 -8.60 -2.13
CA GLN A 27 -14.28 -7.49 -1.26
C GLN A 27 -13.37 -6.27 -1.50
N PRO A 28 -13.93 -5.06 -1.72
CA PRO A 28 -13.12 -3.89 -2.00
C PRO A 28 -12.33 -3.42 -0.76
N ILE A 29 -11.08 -3.05 -0.97
CA ILE A 29 -10.25 -2.31 0.00
C ILE A 29 -10.00 -0.93 -0.60
N VAL A 30 -10.76 0.06 -0.12
CA VAL A 30 -10.61 1.45 -0.53
C VAL A 30 -10.46 2.33 0.71
N ARG A 31 -9.26 2.86 0.96
CA ARG A 31 -8.97 3.64 2.17
C ARG A 31 -7.63 4.38 2.11
N PRO A 32 -7.43 5.40 2.98
CA PRO A 32 -6.10 5.95 3.20
C PRO A 32 -5.21 4.94 3.94
N VAL A 33 -3.93 4.92 3.58
CA VAL A 33 -2.87 4.11 4.20
C VAL A 33 -1.59 4.93 4.29
N ALA A 34 -0.68 4.53 5.18
CA ALA A 34 0.62 5.17 5.34
C ALA A 34 1.74 4.25 4.84
N ALA A 35 2.70 4.81 4.10
CA ALA A 35 3.93 4.13 3.72
C ALA A 35 4.90 4.11 4.90
N GLN A 36 4.85 3.06 5.73
CA GLN A 36 5.61 2.98 6.99
C GLN A 36 6.68 1.89 6.98
N ASP A 37 6.73 1.07 5.93
CA ASP A 37 7.67 -0.04 5.82
C ASP A 37 8.26 -0.15 4.41
N THR A 38 9.36 -0.90 4.28
CA THR A 38 10.00 -1.23 3.01
C THR A 38 10.16 -2.73 2.87
N GLY A 39 9.99 -3.26 1.67
CA GLY A 39 10.33 -4.65 1.37
C GLY A 39 11.43 -4.72 0.33
N GLY A 40 12.50 -5.48 0.59
CA GLY A 40 13.58 -5.70 -0.38
C GLY A 40 13.12 -6.40 -1.68
N ALA A 41 11.94 -7.04 -1.65
CA ALA A 41 11.28 -7.64 -2.82
C ALA A 41 10.29 -6.71 -3.53
N ILE A 42 10.14 -5.46 -3.07
CA ILE A 42 9.29 -4.43 -3.67
C ILE A 42 10.23 -3.50 -4.44
N ALA A 43 10.46 -3.79 -5.73
CA ALA A 43 11.37 -3.05 -6.59
C ALA A 43 10.71 -2.68 -7.92
N GLY A 44 10.82 -1.41 -8.33
CA GLY A 44 10.71 -0.96 -9.72
C GLY A 44 9.30 -0.69 -10.30
N GLU A 45 8.22 -1.02 -9.60
CA GLU A 45 6.84 -0.72 -10.02
C GLU A 45 5.99 -0.17 -8.85
N VAL A 46 4.85 0.45 -9.17
CA VAL A 46 3.85 0.88 -8.16
C VAL A 46 3.28 -0.37 -7.48
N ARG A 47 3.94 -0.77 -6.40
CA ARG A 47 3.61 -1.96 -5.61
C ARG A 47 3.55 -1.57 -4.14
N ALA A 48 2.46 -1.96 -3.49
CA ALA A 48 2.29 -1.87 -2.05
C ALA A 48 1.93 -3.23 -1.51
N ASP A 49 2.59 -3.63 -0.42
CA ASP A 49 2.19 -4.78 0.36
C ASP A 49 1.28 -4.30 1.50
N PHE A 50 0.03 -4.74 1.53
CA PHE A 50 -0.96 -4.25 2.46
C PHE A 50 -0.97 -5.10 3.73
N PHE A 51 -0.65 -4.47 4.85
CA PHE A 51 -0.70 -5.15 6.15
C PHE A 51 -2.14 -5.41 6.56
N VAL A 52 -2.64 -6.62 6.37
CA VAL A 52 -4.03 -6.98 6.74
C VAL A 52 -4.25 -7.04 8.26
N GLY A 53 -3.27 -7.55 9.01
CA GLY A 53 -3.33 -7.70 10.47
C GLY A 53 -2.33 -8.76 10.96
N THR A 54 -2.47 -9.20 12.21
CA THR A 54 -1.66 -10.27 12.80
C THR A 54 -2.49 -11.52 13.06
N GLY A 55 -1.84 -12.69 13.06
CA GLY A 55 -2.46 -13.99 13.35
C GLY A 55 -2.66 -14.88 12.13
N PRO A 56 -3.08 -16.15 12.33
CA PRO A 56 -3.15 -17.15 11.25
C PRO A 56 -4.12 -16.79 10.13
N GLU A 57 -5.26 -16.18 10.48
CA GLU A 57 -6.27 -15.76 9.51
C GLU A 57 -5.76 -14.62 8.62
N ALA A 58 -5.08 -13.64 9.22
CA ALA A 58 -4.45 -12.54 8.49
C ALA A 58 -3.36 -13.06 7.53
N GLY A 59 -2.58 -14.06 7.96
CA GLY A 59 -1.58 -14.70 7.09
C GLY A 59 -2.19 -15.38 5.87
N LYS A 60 -3.36 -16.03 6.03
CA LYS A 60 -4.08 -16.65 4.92
C LYS A 60 -4.57 -15.60 3.91
N ILE A 61 -5.22 -14.54 4.41
CA ILE A 61 -5.70 -13.43 3.57
C ILE A 61 -4.52 -12.79 2.85
N ALA A 62 -3.42 -12.50 3.54
CA ALA A 62 -2.22 -11.90 2.95
C ALA A 62 -1.61 -12.77 1.85
N GLY A 63 -1.52 -14.09 2.07
CA GLY A 63 -0.95 -15.02 1.09
C GLY A 63 -1.73 -15.08 -0.23
N ASP A 64 -3.05 -14.89 -0.17
CA ASP A 64 -3.93 -14.91 -1.34
C ASP A 64 -4.01 -13.55 -2.06
N MET A 65 -3.42 -12.49 -1.49
CA MET A 65 -3.47 -11.15 -2.07
C MET A 65 -2.43 -10.96 -3.20
N LYS A 66 -2.94 -10.92 -4.43
CA LYS A 66 -2.16 -10.52 -5.63
C LYS A 66 -2.99 -9.67 -6.61
N GLN A 67 -3.92 -8.90 -6.07
CA GLN A 67 -4.91 -8.16 -6.87
C GLN A 67 -4.31 -6.89 -7.47
N LYS A 68 -4.81 -6.50 -8.66
CA LYS A 68 -4.49 -5.20 -9.25
C LYS A 68 -5.11 -4.10 -8.38
N GLY A 69 -4.34 -3.06 -8.12
CA GLY A 69 -4.80 -1.91 -7.36
C GLY A 69 -4.21 -0.62 -7.91
N ASN A 70 -4.83 0.48 -7.51
CA ASN A 70 -4.36 1.82 -7.77
C ASN A 70 -3.93 2.48 -6.46
N ILE A 71 -2.86 3.26 -6.53
CA ILE A 71 -2.32 4.02 -5.41
C ILE A 71 -2.16 5.46 -5.84
N TRP A 72 -2.59 6.39 -4.99
CA TRP A 72 -2.36 7.81 -5.18
C TRP A 72 -1.60 8.36 -3.99
N LEU A 73 -0.56 9.15 -4.24
CA LEU A 73 0.12 9.93 -3.22
C LEU A 73 -0.76 11.14 -2.86
N LEU A 74 -1.10 11.27 -1.58
CA LEU A 74 -1.84 12.43 -1.08
C LEU A 74 -0.85 13.55 -0.76
N TRP A 75 -1.04 14.68 -1.42
CA TRP A 75 -0.15 15.83 -1.30
C TRP A 75 -0.85 17.03 -0.67
N PRO A 76 -0.19 17.79 0.23
CA PRO A 76 -0.77 19.01 0.79
C PRO A 76 -1.15 20.02 -0.29
N LYS A 77 -2.35 20.60 -0.16
CA LYS A 77 -2.83 21.63 -1.08
C LYS A 77 -1.92 22.86 -0.99
N GLY A 78 -1.35 23.29 -2.11
CA GLY A 78 -0.49 24.47 -2.19
C GLY A 78 1.00 24.21 -1.93
N ALA A 79 1.40 22.99 -1.59
CA ALA A 79 2.81 22.61 -1.58
C ALA A 79 3.29 22.30 -3.01
N ALA A 80 4.54 22.67 -3.33
CA ALA A 80 5.17 22.27 -4.59
C ALA A 80 5.23 20.74 -4.69
N LEU A 81 5.03 20.19 -5.89
CA LEU A 81 5.17 18.74 -6.10
C LEU A 81 6.64 18.33 -5.89
N PRO A 82 6.88 17.10 -5.41
CA PRO A 82 8.24 16.56 -5.34
C PRO A 82 8.85 16.50 -6.75
N GLN A 83 10.15 16.75 -6.85
CA GLN A 83 10.92 16.65 -8.11
C GLN A 83 11.34 15.21 -8.40
#